data_AF-A0A090Q1G8-F1
#
_entry.id   AF-A0A090Q1G8-F1
#
_cell.length_a   1.000
_cell.length_b   1.000
_cell.length_c   1.000
_cell.angle_alpha   90.00
_cell.angle_beta   90.00
_cell.angle_gamma   90.00
#
_symmetry.space_group_name_H-M   'P 1'
#
loop_
_entity.id
_entity.type
_entity.pdbx_description
1 polymer ?
#
loop_
_entity_poly.entity_id
_entity_poly.type
_entity_poly.pdbx_seq_one_letter_code
_entity_poly.pdbx_strand_id
1 'polypeptide(L)'
;MHFTREEVKEIEKLISLKLKSDTVTQKGIRNKIRRLGFYASDFGLRGGYTVQDFRNIITISDKKVITNTAHLKSDYDRKKVKKAKSASRIKKNSDETYIIDLCDMVLKQKAARQHRFDFLLGDTGIKLPVDAYYSNLNLVIEYYERQHSEAVPHFDKHMTISGVSRGEQRKLYDERRKIELPKNGIDLVIFDYSEFSHHSNKRLLRNRSEDIEVINKKLRNYLK
;
A
#
# COMPACT_ATOMS: atom_id res chain seq x y z
N MET A 1 20.52 20.72 -12.47
CA MET A 1 20.19 21.69 -11.41
C MET A 1 21.50 22.22 -10.88
N HIS A 2 21.61 23.54 -10.69
CA HIS A 2 22.84 24.19 -10.22
C HIS A 2 22.51 24.92 -8.93
N PHE A 3 23.32 24.70 -7.89
CA PHE A 3 23.28 25.43 -6.64
C PHE A 3 24.51 26.31 -6.57
N THR A 4 24.39 27.53 -6.05
CA THR A 4 25.53 28.36 -5.65
C THR A 4 26.31 27.69 -4.52
N ARG A 5 27.58 28.10 -4.33
CA ARG A 5 28.40 27.65 -3.19
C ARG A 5 27.81 28.00 -1.83
N GLU A 6 26.86 28.93 -1.77
CA GLU A 6 26.18 29.39 -0.56
C GLU A 6 24.92 28.57 -0.27
N GLU A 7 24.09 28.31 -1.28
CA GLU A 7 22.96 27.38 -1.17
C GLU A 7 23.42 25.97 -0.78
N VAL A 8 24.54 25.49 -1.33
CA VAL A 8 25.16 24.21 -0.91
C VAL A 8 25.45 24.22 0.59
N LYS A 9 26.14 25.24 1.11
CA LYS A 9 26.49 25.35 2.53
C LYS A 9 25.25 25.41 3.43
N GLU A 10 24.22 26.19 3.07
CA GLU A 10 22.99 26.28 3.87
C GLU A 10 22.18 24.99 3.80
N ILE A 11 22.11 24.30 2.66
CA ILE A 11 21.47 22.97 2.57
C ILE A 11 22.23 21.94 3.44
N GLU A 12 23.56 21.89 3.40
CA GLU A 12 24.35 20.99 4.28
C GLU A 12 24.09 21.26 5.77
N LYS A 13 24.04 22.54 6.17
CA LYS A 13 23.73 22.98 7.53
C LYS A 13 22.30 22.60 7.95
N LEU A 14 21.32 22.82 7.08
CA LEU A 14 19.92 22.41 7.32
C LEU A 14 19.79 20.89 7.39
N ILE A 15 20.51 20.12 6.58
CA ILE A 15 20.51 18.65 6.67
C ILE A 15 21.14 18.18 7.98
N SER A 16 22.26 18.80 8.39
CA SER A 16 22.93 18.52 9.67
C SER A 16 22.02 18.79 10.87
N LEU A 17 21.26 19.89 10.84
CA LEU A 17 20.28 20.24 11.85
C LEU A 17 19.11 19.24 11.85
N LYS A 18 18.54 18.93 10.68
CA LYS A 18 17.45 17.95 10.50
C LYS A 18 17.76 16.59 11.11
N LEU A 19 19.01 16.13 11.08
CA LEU A 19 19.42 14.85 11.67
C LEU A 19 19.47 14.86 13.20
N LYS A 20 19.52 16.05 13.83
CA LYS A 20 19.59 16.25 15.29
C LYS A 20 18.27 16.73 15.90
N SER A 21 17.23 16.95 15.10
CA SER A 21 15.94 17.52 15.53
C SER A 21 14.83 16.47 15.64
N ASP A 22 13.82 16.79 16.46
CA ASP A 22 12.56 16.06 16.59
C ASP A 22 11.72 16.07 15.28
N THR A 23 10.66 15.27 15.25
CA THR A 23 9.81 15.06 14.06
C THR A 23 9.05 16.31 13.59
N VAL A 24 8.72 17.24 14.50
CA VAL A 24 8.01 18.51 14.21
C VAL A 24 9.00 19.52 13.65
N THR A 25 10.12 19.76 14.33
CA THR A 25 11.20 20.65 13.87
C THR A 25 11.77 20.19 12.53
N GLN A 26 11.94 18.87 12.33
CA GLN A 26 12.30 18.30 11.02
C GLN A 26 11.32 18.67 9.89
N LYS A 27 10.01 18.83 10.17
CA LYS A 27 9.02 19.25 9.16
C LYS A 27 9.32 20.69 8.70
N GLY A 28 9.61 21.60 9.64
CA GLY A 28 10.04 22.97 9.35
C GLY A 28 11.34 23.01 8.55
N ILE A 29 12.35 22.24 8.94
CA ILE A 29 13.65 22.20 8.25
C ILE A 29 13.52 21.62 6.83
N ARG A 30 12.74 20.54 6.63
CA ARG A 30 12.43 20.01 5.28
C ARG A 30 11.77 21.05 4.38
N ASN A 31 11.00 21.99 4.93
CA ASN A 31 10.39 23.07 4.15
C ASN A 31 11.41 24.17 3.80
N LYS A 32 12.38 24.49 4.68
CA LYS A 32 13.50 25.39 4.34
C LYS A 32 14.34 24.82 3.19
N ILE A 33 14.70 23.54 3.27
CA ILE A 33 15.49 22.83 2.23
C ILE A 33 14.78 22.87 0.86
N ARG A 34 13.45 22.69 0.82
CA ARG A 34 12.66 22.81 -0.42
C ARG A 34 12.54 24.24 -0.96
N ARG A 35 12.56 25.26 -0.11
CA ARG A 35 12.61 26.68 -0.56
C ARG A 35 13.92 27.01 -1.26
N LEU A 36 15.01 26.34 -0.88
CA LEU A 36 16.29 26.32 -1.60
C LEU A 36 16.29 25.34 -2.79
N GLY A 37 15.13 24.85 -3.22
CA GLY A 37 14.97 23.98 -4.39
C GLY A 37 15.40 22.52 -4.23
N PHE A 38 15.94 22.06 -3.09
CA PHE A 38 16.37 20.66 -2.97
C PHE A 38 15.22 19.71 -2.58
N TYR A 39 14.82 18.86 -3.53
CA TYR A 39 13.82 17.82 -3.34
C TYR A 39 14.47 16.42 -3.34
N ALA A 40 14.68 15.88 -2.13
CA ALA A 40 15.29 14.56 -1.93
C ALA A 40 14.56 13.40 -2.67
N SER A 41 13.26 13.56 -2.94
CA SER A 41 12.43 12.64 -3.73
C SER A 41 12.97 12.38 -5.14
N ASP A 42 13.60 13.38 -5.73
CA ASP A 42 13.89 13.49 -7.16
C ASP A 42 15.22 12.79 -7.47
N PHE A 43 16.09 12.71 -6.45
CA PHE A 43 17.33 11.93 -6.42
C PHE A 43 17.13 10.53 -5.80
N GLY A 44 15.88 10.09 -5.61
CA GLY A 44 15.54 8.76 -5.12
C GLY A 44 15.76 8.53 -3.62
N LEU A 45 16.09 9.56 -2.83
CA LEU A 45 16.38 9.48 -1.39
C LEU A 45 15.09 9.30 -0.54
N ARG A 46 14.43 8.16 -0.71
CA ARG A 46 13.16 7.78 -0.07
C ARG A 46 13.41 6.89 1.14
N GLY A 47 13.53 7.51 2.31
CA GLY A 47 13.69 6.83 3.61
C GLY A 47 14.51 7.64 4.63
N GLY A 48 15.32 8.58 4.14
CA GLY A 48 16.26 9.38 4.90
C GLY A 48 17.31 9.95 3.96
N TYR A 49 18.12 10.88 4.45
CA TYR A 49 19.33 11.35 3.76
C TYR A 49 20.21 12.18 4.68
N THR A 50 21.51 12.07 4.45
CA THR A 50 22.61 12.71 5.18
C THR A 50 23.25 13.84 4.36
N VAL A 51 24.21 14.54 4.96
CA VAL A 51 25.05 15.52 4.26
C VAL A 51 25.88 14.84 3.16
N GLN A 52 26.34 13.61 3.39
CA GLN A 52 27.15 12.92 2.39
C GLN A 52 26.32 12.46 1.19
N ASP A 53 25.06 12.04 1.40
CA ASP A 53 24.14 11.73 0.30
C ASP A 53 23.92 12.96 -0.59
N PHE A 54 23.76 14.14 0.01
CA PHE A 54 23.66 15.42 -0.71
C PHE A 54 24.96 15.74 -1.48
N ARG A 55 26.13 15.63 -0.84
CA ARG A 55 27.45 15.83 -1.48
C ARG A 55 27.67 14.90 -2.68
N ASN A 56 27.21 13.65 -2.59
CA ASN A 56 27.31 12.66 -3.67
C ASN A 56 26.41 12.99 -4.89
N ILE A 57 25.46 13.91 -4.75
CA ILE A 57 24.51 14.33 -5.80
C ILE A 57 24.94 15.64 -6.49
N ILE A 58 25.48 16.60 -5.73
CA ILE A 58 25.73 17.99 -6.18
C ILE A 58 27.04 18.19 -6.95
N THR A 59 27.62 17.15 -7.54
CA THR A 59 28.93 17.20 -8.20
C THR A 59 28.98 18.32 -9.25
N ILE A 60 29.91 19.26 -9.03
CA ILE A 60 29.92 20.60 -9.64
C ILE A 60 30.19 20.53 -11.15
N SER A 61 29.66 21.51 -11.89
CA SER A 61 29.65 21.56 -13.36
C SER A 61 31.01 21.84 -14.04
N ASP A 62 32.12 21.79 -13.30
CA ASP A 62 33.47 22.05 -13.80
C ASP A 62 34.24 20.76 -14.12
N LYS A 63 35.02 20.79 -15.20
CA LYS A 63 35.44 19.63 -16.00
C LYS A 63 36.22 18.50 -15.28
N LYS A 64 35.60 17.30 -15.32
CA LYS A 64 36.14 16.03 -15.86
C LYS A 64 36.93 15.05 -14.95
N VAL A 65 36.16 14.36 -14.08
CA VAL A 65 36.36 12.94 -13.61
C VAL A 65 37.74 12.75 -12.87
N ILE A 66 38.30 11.61 -12.42
CA ILE A 66 38.06 10.14 -12.37
C ILE A 66 38.53 9.67 -10.95
N THR A 67 38.06 8.62 -10.27
CA THR A 67 37.11 7.52 -10.55
C THR A 67 35.85 7.70 -9.67
N ASN A 68 35.14 6.76 -9.02
CA ASN A 68 35.09 5.28 -9.04
C ASN A 68 33.66 4.82 -9.33
N THR A 69 33.47 4.17 -10.48
CA THR A 69 32.18 3.71 -11.01
C THR A 69 32.14 2.20 -11.27
N ALA A 70 33.10 1.43 -10.72
CA ALA A 70 33.20 -0.02 -10.92
C ALA A 70 32.08 -0.81 -10.20
N HIS A 71 31.65 -0.38 -9.01
CA HIS A 71 30.75 -1.17 -8.16
C HIS A 71 29.23 -1.02 -8.44
N LEU A 72 28.81 -0.14 -9.36
CA LEU A 72 27.38 0.16 -9.56
C LEU A 72 26.77 -0.42 -10.85
N LYS A 73 27.58 -0.91 -11.80
CA LYS A 73 27.06 -1.43 -13.08
C LYS A 73 26.61 -2.89 -13.05
N SER A 74 27.28 -3.76 -12.30
CA SER A 74 26.94 -5.20 -12.20
C SER A 74 25.57 -5.47 -11.58
N ASP A 75 25.03 -4.51 -10.82
CA ASP A 75 23.80 -4.67 -10.06
C ASP A 75 22.56 -4.13 -10.80
N TYR A 76 22.72 -3.31 -11.84
CA TYR A 76 21.60 -2.68 -12.55
C TYR A 76 20.81 -3.68 -13.41
N ASP A 77 21.47 -4.47 -14.25
CA ASP A 77 20.80 -5.51 -15.05
C ASP A 77 20.40 -6.73 -14.21
N ARG A 78 21.17 -7.05 -13.17
CA ARG A 78 20.77 -8.05 -12.16
C ARG A 78 19.50 -7.61 -11.40
N LYS A 79 19.33 -6.30 -11.18
CA LYS A 79 18.07 -5.69 -10.72
C LYS A 79 16.99 -5.69 -11.79
N LYS A 80 17.27 -5.54 -13.08
CA LYS A 80 16.26 -5.60 -14.16
C LYS A 80 15.58 -6.98 -14.21
N VAL A 81 16.36 -8.06 -14.19
CA VAL A 81 15.83 -9.44 -14.11
C VAL A 81 15.11 -9.70 -12.77
N LYS A 82 15.63 -9.17 -11.66
CA LYS A 82 14.94 -9.24 -10.35
C LYS A 82 13.68 -8.37 -10.27
N LYS A 83 13.54 -7.29 -11.06
CA LYS A 83 12.39 -6.36 -11.03
C LYS A 83 11.12 -7.03 -11.53
N ALA A 84 11.22 -7.84 -12.58
CA ALA A 84 10.14 -8.74 -13.02
C ALA A 84 9.72 -9.73 -11.91
N LYS A 85 10.66 -10.19 -11.07
CA LYS A 85 10.41 -11.07 -9.92
C LYS A 85 10.18 -10.35 -8.58
N SER A 86 10.14 -9.02 -8.54
CA SER A 86 9.93 -8.24 -7.29
C SER A 86 8.70 -7.35 -7.31
N ALA A 87 8.20 -6.94 -8.49
CA ALA A 87 6.86 -6.38 -8.63
C ALA A 87 5.79 -7.33 -8.06
N SER A 88 5.96 -8.65 -8.25
CA SER A 88 5.13 -9.72 -7.69
C SER A 88 5.38 -10.03 -6.19
N ARG A 89 6.33 -9.36 -5.53
CA ARG A 89 6.67 -9.60 -4.11
C ARG A 89 6.24 -8.47 -3.17
N ILE A 90 6.03 -7.25 -3.67
CA ILE A 90 5.64 -6.10 -2.82
C ILE A 90 4.16 -6.14 -2.41
N LYS A 91 3.27 -6.76 -3.20
CA LYS A 91 1.84 -6.95 -2.82
C LYS A 91 1.61 -8.02 -1.74
N LYS A 92 2.62 -8.82 -1.37
CA LYS A 92 2.47 -10.01 -0.50
C LYS A 92 2.48 -9.70 1.02
N ASN A 93 1.87 -8.61 1.47
CA ASN A 93 1.88 -8.29 2.91
C ASN A 93 0.74 -7.40 3.45
N SER A 94 -0.36 -7.19 2.73
CA SER A 94 -1.62 -6.71 3.36
C SER A 94 -2.20 -7.81 4.24
N ASP A 95 -3.07 -7.45 5.19
CA ASP A 95 -3.73 -8.42 6.04
C ASP A 95 -4.85 -9.14 5.24
N GLU A 96 -5.47 -8.43 4.30
CA GLU A 96 -6.28 -8.96 3.18
C GLU A 96 -5.60 -10.14 2.45
N THR A 97 -4.41 -9.93 1.87
CA THR A 97 -3.72 -11.00 1.13
C THR A 97 -3.36 -12.18 2.04
N TYR A 98 -3.10 -11.95 3.33
CA TYR A 98 -2.82 -13.02 4.29
C TYR A 98 -4.05 -13.89 4.56
N ILE A 99 -5.19 -13.29 4.93
CA ILE A 99 -6.42 -14.02 5.24
C ILE A 99 -6.95 -14.77 4.01
N ILE A 100 -6.96 -14.14 2.83
CA ILE A 100 -7.43 -14.82 1.61
C ILE A 100 -6.45 -15.94 1.16
N ASP A 101 -5.13 -15.79 1.36
CA ASP A 101 -4.19 -16.90 1.12
C ASP A 101 -4.41 -18.07 2.11
N LEU A 102 -4.91 -17.82 3.33
CA LEU A 102 -5.37 -18.88 4.25
C LEU A 102 -6.68 -19.54 3.79
N CYS A 103 -7.68 -18.74 3.38
CA CYS A 103 -8.95 -19.24 2.83
C CYS A 103 -8.73 -20.16 1.63
N ASP A 104 -7.80 -19.83 0.73
CA ASP A 104 -7.42 -20.69 -0.40
C ASP A 104 -6.93 -22.08 0.07
N MET A 105 -6.14 -22.15 1.16
CA MET A 105 -5.64 -23.43 1.68
C MET A 105 -6.77 -24.25 2.31
N VAL A 106 -7.62 -23.60 3.10
CA VAL A 106 -8.76 -24.21 3.80
C VAL A 106 -9.77 -24.79 2.80
N LEU A 107 -10.11 -24.01 1.76
CA LEU A 107 -11.00 -24.44 0.68
C LEU A 107 -10.30 -25.34 -0.36
N LYS A 108 -8.98 -25.55 -0.26
CA LYS A 108 -8.14 -26.35 -1.18
C LYS A 108 -8.20 -25.89 -2.65
N GLN A 109 -8.38 -24.58 -2.90
CA GLN A 109 -8.53 -23.98 -4.24
C GLN A 109 -8.00 -22.54 -4.30
N LYS A 110 -7.83 -21.98 -5.49
CA LYS A 110 -7.38 -20.58 -5.68
C LYS A 110 -8.51 -19.68 -6.19
N ALA A 111 -8.89 -18.67 -5.41
CA ALA A 111 -9.84 -17.65 -5.85
C ALA A 111 -9.26 -16.70 -6.92
N ALA A 112 -10.11 -16.26 -7.84
CA ALA A 112 -9.87 -15.11 -8.69
C ALA A 112 -9.82 -13.83 -7.82
N ARG A 113 -8.64 -13.21 -7.73
CA ARG A 113 -8.42 -12.00 -6.92
C ARG A 113 -8.89 -10.73 -7.64
N GLN A 114 -9.50 -9.81 -6.92
CA GLN A 114 -9.99 -8.52 -7.45
C GLN A 114 -10.94 -8.71 -8.66
N HIS A 115 -11.75 -9.78 -8.62
CA HIS A 115 -12.67 -10.18 -9.69
C HIS A 115 -13.80 -9.15 -9.87
N ARG A 116 -14.36 -9.05 -11.08
CA ARG A 116 -15.36 -8.04 -11.45
C ARG A 116 -16.47 -8.66 -12.27
N PHE A 117 -17.64 -8.81 -11.64
CA PHE A 117 -18.85 -9.26 -12.30
C PHE A 117 -19.44 -8.16 -13.19
N ASP A 118 -20.20 -8.57 -14.21
CA ASP A 118 -20.83 -7.63 -15.14
C ASP A 118 -22.02 -6.88 -14.53
N PHE A 119 -22.74 -7.53 -13.61
CA PHE A 119 -23.87 -6.94 -12.89
C PHE A 119 -23.45 -6.02 -11.73
N LEU A 120 -22.24 -6.20 -11.17
CA LEU A 120 -21.80 -5.53 -9.95
C LEU A 120 -21.17 -4.16 -10.27
N LEU A 121 -22.01 -3.19 -10.63
CA LEU A 121 -21.58 -1.86 -11.06
C LEU A 121 -21.54 -0.83 -9.92
N GLY A 122 -20.58 0.10 -9.98
CA GLY A 122 -20.53 1.30 -9.12
C GLY A 122 -21.55 2.37 -9.52
N ASP A 123 -21.50 3.53 -8.85
CA ASP A 123 -22.35 4.68 -9.16
C ASP A 123 -22.06 5.30 -10.55
N THR A 124 -20.82 5.14 -10.99
CA THR A 124 -20.21 5.64 -12.23
C THR A 124 -20.22 4.58 -13.35
N GLY A 125 -20.99 3.49 -13.18
CA GLY A 125 -21.05 2.36 -14.13
C GLY A 125 -19.79 1.48 -14.17
N ILE A 126 -18.75 1.80 -13.39
CA ILE A 126 -17.52 1.00 -13.32
C ILE A 126 -17.75 -0.26 -12.49
N LYS A 127 -17.47 -1.45 -13.05
CA LYS A 127 -17.56 -2.75 -12.35
C LYS A 127 -16.73 -2.73 -11.06
N LEU A 128 -17.34 -3.03 -9.92
CA LEU A 128 -16.68 -3.09 -8.61
C LEU A 128 -15.83 -4.36 -8.48
N PRO A 129 -14.64 -4.29 -7.85
CA PRO A 129 -13.87 -5.47 -7.51
C PRO A 129 -14.39 -6.14 -6.22
N VAL A 130 -14.35 -7.47 -6.20
CA VAL A 130 -14.41 -8.30 -4.99
C VAL A 130 -13.02 -8.87 -4.69
N ASP A 131 -12.61 -8.94 -3.42
CA ASP A 131 -11.25 -9.34 -3.04
C ASP A 131 -10.92 -10.75 -3.56
N ALA A 132 -11.82 -11.71 -3.37
CA ALA A 132 -11.64 -13.11 -3.75
C ALA A 132 -12.95 -13.78 -4.22
N TYR A 133 -12.96 -14.34 -5.43
CA TYR A 133 -14.07 -15.14 -5.95
C TYR A 133 -13.69 -16.60 -6.21
N TYR A 134 -14.43 -17.53 -5.60
CA TYR A 134 -14.31 -18.98 -5.72
C TYR A 134 -15.44 -19.53 -6.59
N SER A 135 -15.26 -19.55 -7.91
CA SER A 135 -16.28 -19.95 -8.88
C SER A 135 -16.88 -21.33 -8.65
N ASN A 136 -16.07 -22.30 -8.20
CA ASN A 136 -16.51 -23.68 -7.97
C ASN A 136 -17.44 -23.85 -6.76
N LEU A 137 -17.65 -22.77 -5.98
CA LEU A 137 -18.57 -22.72 -4.83
C LEU A 137 -19.65 -21.63 -5.00
N ASN A 138 -19.61 -20.83 -6.07
CA ASN A 138 -20.31 -19.55 -6.16
C ASN A 138 -20.10 -18.66 -4.90
N LEU A 139 -18.88 -18.62 -4.36
CA LEU A 139 -18.57 -17.92 -3.11
C LEU A 139 -17.63 -16.73 -3.34
N VAL A 140 -17.99 -15.56 -2.84
CA VAL A 140 -17.10 -14.41 -2.66
C VAL A 140 -16.66 -14.31 -1.20
N ILE A 141 -15.37 -14.01 -1.01
CA ILE A 141 -14.81 -13.62 0.29
C ILE A 141 -14.22 -12.21 0.18
N GLU A 142 -14.59 -11.35 1.13
CA GLU A 142 -14.06 -9.98 1.31
C GLU A 142 -13.37 -9.86 2.67
N TYR A 143 -12.32 -9.05 2.79
CA TYR A 143 -11.65 -8.80 4.08
C TYR A 143 -11.67 -7.32 4.48
N TYR A 144 -12.37 -7.01 5.57
CA TYR A 144 -12.54 -5.65 6.06
C TYR A 144 -11.41 -5.26 7.01
N GLU A 145 -10.36 -4.63 6.46
CA GLU A 145 -9.41 -3.85 7.25
C GLU A 145 -10.09 -2.67 7.95
N ARG A 146 -9.50 -2.19 9.06
CA ARG A 146 -9.95 -1.05 9.90
C ARG A 146 -10.47 0.20 9.15
N GLN A 147 -10.03 0.43 7.91
CA GLN A 147 -10.51 1.53 7.07
C GLN A 147 -12.01 1.44 6.67
N HIS A 148 -12.69 0.31 6.97
CA HIS A 148 -14.14 0.17 6.82
C HIS A 148 -14.92 0.43 8.13
N SER A 149 -14.29 0.33 9.31
CA SER A 149 -14.95 0.53 10.61
C SER A 149 -14.76 1.92 11.23
N GLU A 150 -13.67 2.62 10.90
CA GLU A 150 -13.39 3.98 11.39
C GLU A 150 -13.26 4.98 10.24
N ALA A 151 -14.03 6.07 10.29
CA ALA A 151 -13.92 7.17 9.34
C ALA A 151 -12.51 7.78 9.37
N VAL A 152 -11.87 7.93 8.21
CA VAL A 152 -10.52 8.45 8.03
C VAL A 152 -10.62 9.93 7.64
N PRO A 153 -10.57 10.90 8.60
CA PRO A 153 -11.18 12.23 8.40
C PRO A 153 -10.43 13.15 7.42
N HIS A 154 -9.30 12.68 6.89
CA HIS A 154 -8.51 13.35 5.86
C HIS A 154 -8.83 12.83 4.45
N PHE A 155 -9.10 11.54 4.29
CA PHE A 155 -9.37 10.92 2.99
C PHE A 155 -10.86 10.90 2.65
N ASP A 156 -11.72 10.64 3.63
CA ASP A 156 -13.15 10.46 3.36
C ASP A 156 -13.81 11.78 2.93
N LYS A 157 -13.28 12.94 3.38
CA LYS A 157 -13.75 14.29 2.99
C LYS A 157 -13.49 14.67 1.52
N HIS A 158 -12.80 13.83 0.74
CA HIS A 158 -12.71 14.05 -0.70
C HIS A 158 -14.04 13.71 -1.37
N MET A 159 -14.63 14.69 -2.04
CA MET A 159 -15.80 14.48 -2.90
C MET A 159 -15.44 13.57 -4.07
N THR A 160 -16.36 12.69 -4.42
CA THR A 160 -16.25 11.74 -5.53
C THR A 160 -16.99 12.28 -6.77
N ILE A 161 -16.80 11.65 -7.93
CA ILE A 161 -17.41 12.07 -9.20
C ILE A 161 -18.95 12.07 -9.13
N SER A 162 -19.52 11.20 -8.29
CA SER A 162 -20.96 11.09 -8.02
C SER A 162 -21.50 12.05 -6.95
N GLY A 163 -20.68 12.98 -6.45
CA GLY A 163 -21.12 14.02 -5.51
C GLY A 163 -21.26 13.56 -4.05
N VAL A 164 -20.88 12.33 -3.70
CA VAL A 164 -20.81 11.84 -2.31
C VAL A 164 -19.38 11.87 -1.78
N SER A 165 -19.19 11.80 -0.46
CA SER A 165 -17.85 11.68 0.13
C SER A 165 -17.22 10.30 -0.16
N ARG A 166 -15.90 10.21 -0.15
CA ARG A 166 -15.20 8.93 -0.44
C ARG A 166 -15.44 7.86 0.64
N GLY A 167 -15.80 8.26 1.86
CA GLY A 167 -16.24 7.35 2.92
C GLY A 167 -17.65 6.79 2.67
N GLU A 168 -18.58 7.62 2.23
CA GLU A 168 -19.94 7.19 1.87
C GLU A 168 -19.94 6.30 0.62
N GLN A 169 -19.13 6.62 -0.40
CA GLN A 169 -19.00 5.80 -1.60
C GLN A 169 -18.53 4.36 -1.28
N ARG A 170 -17.59 4.21 -0.32
CA ARG A 170 -17.17 2.88 0.18
C ARG A 170 -18.36 2.13 0.79
N LYS A 171 -19.06 2.74 1.74
CA LYS A 171 -20.25 2.13 2.38
C LYS A 171 -21.31 1.73 1.35
N LEU A 172 -21.62 2.60 0.39
CA LEU A 172 -22.57 2.31 -0.70
C LEU A 172 -22.13 1.11 -1.54
N TYR A 173 -20.83 0.96 -1.82
CA TYR A 173 -20.29 -0.17 -2.58
C TYR A 173 -20.28 -1.46 -1.76
N ASP A 174 -19.98 -1.38 -0.46
CA ASP A 174 -19.98 -2.53 0.44
C ASP A 174 -21.41 -3.07 0.64
N GLU A 175 -22.41 -2.20 0.84
CA GLU A 175 -23.83 -2.61 0.83
C GLU A 175 -24.27 -3.14 -0.54
N ARG A 176 -23.83 -2.53 -1.65
CA ARG A 176 -24.18 -3.04 -3.00
C ARG A 176 -23.64 -4.45 -3.24
N ARG A 177 -22.49 -4.83 -2.68
CA ARG A 177 -22.01 -6.23 -2.74
C ARG A 177 -22.90 -7.19 -1.94
N LYS A 178 -23.28 -6.80 -0.71
CA LYS A 178 -24.19 -7.60 0.14
C LYS A 178 -25.55 -7.84 -0.51
N ILE A 179 -26.02 -6.91 -1.34
CA ILE A 179 -27.33 -7.00 -2.02
C ILE A 179 -27.21 -7.73 -3.36
N GLU A 180 -26.25 -7.36 -4.22
CA GLU A 180 -26.20 -7.87 -5.60
C GLU A 180 -25.53 -9.23 -5.76
N LEU A 181 -24.62 -9.65 -4.86
CA LEU A 181 -24.03 -10.99 -4.95
C LEU A 181 -25.08 -12.10 -4.67
N PRO A 182 -25.84 -12.08 -3.55
CA PRO A 182 -26.81 -13.14 -3.27
C PRO A 182 -27.98 -13.16 -4.27
N LYS A 183 -28.40 -12.01 -4.81
CA LYS A 183 -29.38 -11.92 -5.91
C LYS A 183 -28.97 -12.71 -7.15
N ASN A 184 -27.67 -12.81 -7.41
CA ASN A 184 -27.11 -13.53 -8.57
C ASN A 184 -26.66 -14.96 -8.19
N GLY A 185 -27.11 -15.49 -7.06
CA GLY A 185 -26.77 -16.84 -6.58
C GLY A 185 -25.32 -16.97 -6.10
N ILE A 186 -24.68 -15.87 -5.70
CA ILE A 186 -23.31 -15.85 -5.19
C ILE A 186 -23.31 -15.52 -3.70
N ASP A 187 -22.85 -16.47 -2.90
CA ASP A 187 -22.68 -16.30 -1.46
C ASP A 187 -21.60 -15.26 -1.14
N LEU A 188 -21.77 -14.52 -0.05
CA LEU A 188 -20.81 -13.53 0.43
C LEU A 188 -20.41 -13.83 1.88
N VAL A 189 -19.14 -14.17 2.12
CA VAL A 189 -18.54 -14.23 3.45
C VAL A 189 -17.59 -13.05 3.63
N ILE A 190 -17.92 -12.16 4.57
CA ILE A 190 -17.04 -11.07 4.99
C ILE A 190 -16.24 -11.53 6.21
N PHE A 191 -14.94 -11.27 6.22
CA PHE A 191 -14.08 -11.39 7.41
C PHE A 191 -13.68 -9.99 7.90
N ASP A 192 -14.03 -9.63 9.13
CA ASP A 192 -13.56 -8.38 9.76
C ASP A 192 -12.26 -8.62 10.53
N TYR A 193 -11.35 -7.63 10.55
CA TYR A 193 -10.08 -7.73 11.28
C TYR A 193 -10.25 -8.08 12.77
N SER A 194 -11.40 -7.74 13.38
CA SER A 194 -11.68 -7.97 14.80
C SER A 194 -12.03 -9.43 15.14
N GLU A 195 -12.27 -10.28 14.13
CA GLU A 195 -12.45 -11.72 14.30
C GLU A 195 -11.13 -12.46 14.56
N PHE A 196 -9.99 -11.77 14.40
CA PHE A 196 -8.64 -12.32 14.48
C PHE A 196 -7.79 -11.61 15.53
N SER A 197 -6.73 -12.28 15.99
CA SER A 197 -5.74 -11.72 16.91
C SER A 197 -5.02 -10.53 16.27
N HIS A 198 -5.16 -9.33 16.84
CA HIS A 198 -4.62 -8.08 16.28
C HIS A 198 -3.93 -7.18 17.33
N HIS A 199 -2.97 -6.38 16.88
CA HIS A 199 -2.31 -5.33 17.65
C HIS A 199 -3.25 -4.15 17.96
N SER A 200 -2.89 -3.28 18.90
CA SER A 200 -3.62 -2.03 19.20
C SER A 200 -3.72 -1.05 18.02
N ASN A 201 -2.83 -1.14 17.02
CA ASN A 201 -2.94 -0.40 15.75
C ASN A 201 -3.93 -1.03 14.74
N LYS A 202 -4.55 -2.16 15.13
CA LYS A 202 -5.49 -3.02 14.40
C LYS A 202 -4.95 -3.67 13.12
N ARG A 203 -3.64 -3.93 13.08
CA ARG A 203 -3.03 -4.91 12.19
C ARG A 203 -3.04 -6.29 12.83
N LEU A 204 -3.14 -7.34 12.01
CA LEU A 204 -3.11 -8.72 12.52
C LEU A 204 -1.76 -9.05 13.19
N LEU A 205 -1.83 -9.78 14.31
CA LEU A 205 -0.69 -10.48 14.92
C LEU A 205 -0.29 -11.70 14.08
N ARG A 206 -1.25 -12.28 13.35
CA ARG A 206 -1.11 -13.43 12.43
C ARG A 206 -0.66 -14.73 13.13
N ASN A 207 -1.51 -15.27 14.00
CA ASN A 207 -1.33 -16.63 14.50
C ASN A 207 -2.04 -17.64 13.59
N ARG A 208 -1.28 -18.26 12.67
CA ARG A 208 -1.79 -19.18 11.66
C ARG A 208 -2.65 -20.35 12.21
N SER A 209 -2.52 -20.75 13.47
CA SER A 209 -3.44 -21.76 14.03
C SER A 209 -4.81 -21.15 14.33
N GLU A 210 -4.85 -20.13 15.18
CA GLU A 210 -6.07 -19.37 15.53
C GLU A 210 -6.78 -18.84 14.29
N ASP A 211 -6.03 -18.24 13.36
CA ASP A 211 -6.57 -17.65 12.14
C ASP A 211 -7.22 -18.72 11.23
N ILE A 212 -6.66 -19.95 11.19
CA ILE A 212 -7.26 -21.09 10.47
C ILE A 212 -8.49 -21.64 11.19
N GLU A 213 -8.53 -21.64 12.53
CA GLU A 213 -9.71 -22.05 13.31
C GLU A 213 -10.90 -21.09 13.09
N VAL A 214 -10.65 -19.77 13.08
CA VAL A 214 -11.65 -18.75 12.73
C VAL A 214 -12.18 -18.96 11.30
N ILE A 215 -11.29 -19.16 10.33
CA ILE A 215 -11.66 -19.40 8.92
C ILE A 215 -12.45 -20.70 8.76
N ASN A 216 -12.00 -21.81 9.36
CA ASN A 216 -12.70 -23.11 9.34
C ASN A 216 -14.12 -22.99 9.94
N LYS A 217 -14.26 -22.32 11.09
CA LYS A 217 -15.55 -22.12 11.76
C LYS A 217 -16.52 -21.34 10.88
N LYS A 218 -16.05 -20.30 10.19
CA LYS A 218 -16.89 -19.44 9.33
C LYS A 218 -17.20 -20.07 7.97
N LEU A 219 -16.25 -20.78 7.37
CA LEU A 219 -16.41 -21.44 6.07
C LEU A 219 -16.93 -22.88 6.14
N ARG A 220 -17.35 -23.36 7.32
CA ARG A 220 -17.74 -24.77 7.58
C ARG A 220 -18.70 -25.38 6.54
N ASN A 221 -19.63 -24.59 5.98
CA ASN A 221 -20.62 -25.04 4.99
C ASN A 221 -20.00 -25.34 3.61
N TYR A 222 -18.79 -24.85 3.34
CA TYR A 222 -18.06 -24.98 2.08
C TYR A 222 -16.92 -26.00 2.14
N LEU A 223 -16.70 -26.62 3.31
CA LEU A 223 -15.70 -27.66 3.51
C LEU A 223 -16.26 -29.02 3.08
N LYS A 224 -15.39 -29.86 2.51
CA LYS A 224 -15.62 -31.26 2.17
C LYS A 224 -14.62 -32.14 2.90
#